data_AF-A0A822G747-F1
#
_entry.id   AF-A0A822G747-F1
#
_cell.length_a   1.000
_cell.length_b   1.000
_cell.length_c   1.000
_cell.angle_alpha   90.00
_cell.angle_beta   90.00
_cell.angle_gamma   90.00
#
_symmetry.space_group_name_H-M   'P 1'
#
loop_
_entity.id
_entity.type
_entity.pdbx_description
1 polymer ?
#
loop_
_entity_poly.entity_id
_entity_poly.type
_entity_poly.pdbx_seq_one_letter_code
_entity_poly.pdbx_strand_id
1 'polypeptide(L)'
;MNLKLGKFNFKSQMTLNYIFSASPETSHASPILPSELLIALHQISSEECELKTTMNATTLCLNERSIYTHDVLAVVIQQLVDVNPIPVLFMRTVLQALSFYPKMVGFVMNILQRLITKQAWKQVRIWEGFIKCCQKTRPHSFPLLLQLPPPQLKHVFQTAPELRDGLIRHLRSMSIAQ
;
A
#
# COMPACT_ATOMS: atom_id res chain seq x y z
N MET A 1 -26.02 -0.70 30.45
CA MET A 1 -27.05 -0.19 29.52
C MET A 1 -26.35 0.22 28.24
N ASN A 2 -26.68 -0.44 27.14
CA ASN A 2 -26.00 -0.39 25.84
C ASN A 2 -25.85 1.04 25.29
N LEU A 3 -24.62 1.55 25.20
CA LEU A 3 -24.29 2.66 24.32
C LEU A 3 -23.91 2.09 22.96
N LYS A 4 -24.88 2.08 22.04
CA LYS A 4 -24.69 1.75 20.64
C LYS A 4 -23.60 2.65 20.05
N LEU A 5 -22.44 2.08 19.70
CA LEU A 5 -21.37 2.72 18.90
C LEU A 5 -21.79 2.93 17.42
N GLY A 6 -23.02 3.39 17.19
CA GLY A 6 -23.51 3.73 15.85
C GLY A 6 -23.27 5.21 15.58
N LYS A 7 -22.37 5.51 14.63
CA LYS A 7 -21.97 6.85 14.13
C LYS A 7 -20.78 7.50 14.85
N PHE A 8 -19.66 6.77 14.91
CA PHE A 8 -18.35 7.38 15.20
C PHE A 8 -17.83 8.11 13.94
N ASN A 9 -17.73 9.44 14.01
CA ASN A 9 -17.19 10.27 12.94
C ASN A 9 -15.67 10.36 13.06
N PHE A 10 -14.94 9.69 12.17
CA PHE A 10 -13.47 9.65 12.15
C PHE A 10 -12.83 11.02 11.94
N LYS A 11 -13.52 11.99 11.30
CA LYS A 11 -13.04 13.40 11.26
C LYS A 11 -12.93 13.95 12.67
N SER A 12 -13.93 13.72 13.51
CA SER A 12 -13.92 14.22 14.87
C SER A 12 -12.80 13.60 15.70
N GLN A 13 -12.36 12.36 15.50
CA GLN A 13 -11.26 11.80 16.30
C GLN A 13 -9.87 12.25 15.86
N MET A 14 -9.63 12.50 14.57
CA MET A 14 -8.35 13.08 14.14
C MET A 14 -8.26 14.56 14.51
N THR A 15 -9.35 15.31 14.39
CA THR A 15 -9.43 16.67 14.90
C THR A 15 -9.45 16.69 16.44
N LEU A 16 -10.07 15.72 17.10
CA LEU A 16 -10.07 15.63 18.57
C LEU A 16 -8.71 15.21 19.10
N ASN A 17 -7.97 14.26 18.53
CA ASN A 17 -6.60 13.99 19.00
C ASN A 17 -5.67 15.18 18.73
N TYR A 18 -5.85 15.90 17.62
CA TYR A 18 -5.16 17.16 17.35
C TYR A 18 -5.53 18.28 18.35
N ILE A 19 -6.79 18.33 18.81
CA ILE A 19 -7.28 19.31 19.81
C ILE A 19 -6.98 18.84 21.25
N PHE A 20 -6.97 17.55 21.55
CA PHE A 20 -6.72 17.00 22.88
C PHE A 20 -5.22 17.01 23.20
N SER A 21 -4.35 16.97 22.18
CA SER A 21 -2.93 17.33 22.32
C SER A 21 -2.71 18.84 22.52
N ALA A 22 -3.75 19.67 22.42
CA ALA A 22 -3.70 21.12 22.63
C ALA A 22 -4.33 21.57 23.97
N SER A 23 -4.59 20.65 24.90
CA SER A 23 -4.90 21.00 26.29
C SER A 23 -3.61 21.33 27.07
N PRO A 24 -3.51 22.48 27.76
CA PRO A 24 -2.24 22.98 28.30
C PRO A 24 -1.69 22.24 29.54
N GLU A 25 -2.25 21.11 29.96
CA GLU A 25 -2.00 20.58 31.31
C GLU A 25 -1.38 19.16 31.37
N THR A 26 -1.01 18.52 30.25
CA THR A 26 -0.22 17.26 30.31
C THR A 26 0.84 17.14 29.20
N SER A 27 2.06 17.58 29.53
CA SER A 27 3.36 17.00 29.19
C SER A 27 3.62 16.44 27.77
N HIS A 28 4.33 17.24 26.95
CA HIS A 28 5.39 16.83 26.00
C HIS A 28 5.12 15.69 24.98
N ALA A 29 3.91 15.52 24.44
CA ALA A 29 3.76 14.70 23.24
C ALA A 29 4.08 15.55 21.99
N SER A 30 5.20 15.26 21.31
CA SER A 30 5.44 15.82 19.98
C SER A 30 4.28 15.47 19.04
N PRO A 31 3.86 16.38 18.14
CA PRO A 31 2.77 16.10 17.21
C PRO A 31 3.13 14.87 16.35
N ILE A 32 2.25 13.86 16.35
CA ILE A 32 2.41 12.64 15.54
C ILE A 32 2.56 13.04 14.07
N LEU A 33 3.63 12.57 13.43
CA LEU A 33 3.86 12.87 12.02
C LEU A 33 2.81 12.17 11.14
N PRO A 34 2.41 12.75 9.99
CA PRO A 34 1.46 12.09 9.09
C PRO A 34 1.90 10.70 8.66
N SER A 35 3.21 10.49 8.44
CA SER A 35 3.78 9.17 8.15
C SER A 35 3.54 8.19 9.29
N GLU A 36 3.86 8.59 10.53
CA GLU A 36 3.69 7.77 11.74
C GLU A 36 2.24 7.37 11.96
N LEU A 37 1.31 8.31 11.78
CA LEU A 37 -0.12 8.03 11.88
C LEU A 37 -0.56 6.98 10.86
N LEU A 38 -0.17 7.12 9.59
CA LEU A 38 -0.58 6.18 8.55
C LEU A 38 0.10 4.81 8.74
N ILE A 39 1.33 4.77 9.24
CA ILE A 39 2.01 3.52 9.62
C ILE A 39 1.27 2.84 10.77
N ALA A 40 0.93 3.58 11.83
CA ALA A 40 0.19 3.07 12.97
C ALA A 40 -1.17 2.49 12.55
N LEU A 41 -1.90 3.17 11.66
CA LEU A 41 -3.15 2.64 11.09
C LEU A 41 -2.98 1.28 10.41
N HIS A 42 -1.84 1.03 9.75
CA HIS A 42 -1.58 -0.26 9.10
C HIS A 42 -1.21 -1.37 10.10
N GLN A 43 -0.84 -1.03 11.33
CA GLN A 43 -0.41 -1.97 12.36
C GLN A 43 -1.55 -2.37 13.31
N ILE A 44 -2.70 -1.71 13.24
CA ILE A 44 -3.89 -2.09 14.02
C ILE A 44 -4.32 -3.53 13.69
N SER A 45 -4.42 -4.36 14.71
CA SER A 45 -4.84 -5.76 14.58
C SER A 45 -6.36 -5.87 14.38
N SER A 46 -6.81 -7.01 13.87
CA SER A 46 -8.26 -7.29 13.72
C SER A 46 -8.99 -7.46 15.05
N GLU A 47 -8.27 -7.66 16.15
CA GLU A 47 -8.83 -7.76 17.51
C GLU A 47 -9.16 -6.36 18.06
N GLU A 48 -8.35 -5.37 17.71
CA GLU A 48 -8.50 -3.97 18.15
C GLU A 48 -9.53 -3.21 17.30
N CYS A 49 -9.57 -3.47 15.99
CA CYS A 49 -10.45 -2.74 15.09
C CYS A 49 -10.89 -3.58 13.88
N GLU A 50 -12.15 -3.40 13.47
CA GLU A 50 -12.64 -3.98 12.23
C GLU A 50 -11.83 -3.47 11.03
N LEU A 51 -11.39 -4.39 10.18
CA LEU A 51 -10.61 -4.07 8.98
C LEU A 51 -11.27 -2.98 8.10
N LYS A 52 -12.61 -2.99 8.00
CA LYS A 52 -13.36 -1.99 7.21
C LYS A 52 -13.18 -0.59 7.77
N THR A 53 -13.12 -0.45 9.09
CA THR A 53 -12.89 0.82 9.77
C THR A 53 -11.47 1.32 9.52
N THR A 54 -10.47 0.44 9.68
CA THR A 54 -9.06 0.76 9.37
C THR A 54 -8.87 1.14 7.90
N MET A 55 -9.57 0.45 6.97
CA MET A 55 -9.58 0.79 5.55
C MET A 55 -10.16 2.17 5.28
N ASN A 56 -11.25 2.54 5.95
CA ASN A 56 -11.88 3.85 5.79
C ASN A 56 -10.98 4.96 6.34
N ALA A 57 -10.38 4.76 7.52
CA ALA A 57 -9.40 5.66 8.12
C ALA A 57 -8.19 5.90 7.21
N THR A 58 -7.62 4.81 6.68
CA THR A 58 -6.52 4.85 5.71
C THR A 58 -6.93 5.65 4.46
N THR A 59 -8.13 5.40 3.93
CA THR A 59 -8.64 6.09 2.74
C THR A 59 -8.82 7.59 2.98
N LEU A 60 -9.32 7.98 4.16
CA LEU A 60 -9.47 9.39 4.55
C LEU A 60 -8.11 10.09 4.61
N CYS A 61 -7.11 9.46 5.22
CA CYS A 61 -5.75 9.97 5.23
C CYS A 61 -5.22 10.20 3.81
N LEU A 62 -5.26 9.15 2.96
CA LEU A 62 -4.73 9.22 1.60
C LEU A 62 -5.43 10.26 0.71
N ASN A 63 -6.67 10.64 1.01
CA ASN A 63 -7.39 11.68 0.27
C ASN A 63 -6.95 13.11 0.64
N GLU A 64 -6.32 13.31 1.79
CA GLU A 64 -5.75 14.61 2.21
C GLU A 64 -4.39 14.83 1.51
N ARG A 65 -4.41 15.01 0.19
CA ARG A 65 -3.21 15.01 -0.67
C ARG A 65 -2.20 16.14 -0.39
N SER A 66 -2.63 17.22 0.26
CA SER A 66 -1.71 18.28 0.73
C SER A 66 -0.86 17.82 1.93
N ILE A 67 -1.34 16.84 2.69
CA ILE A 67 -0.64 16.26 3.84
C ILE A 67 0.10 14.98 3.41
N TYR A 68 -0.61 14.08 2.73
CA TYR A 68 -0.06 12.81 2.25
C TYR A 68 0.47 12.96 0.83
N THR A 69 1.56 13.73 0.73
CA THR A 69 2.31 13.92 -0.50
C THR A 69 3.04 12.65 -0.91
N HIS A 70 3.54 12.61 -2.14
CA HIS A 70 4.38 11.51 -2.62
C HIS A 70 5.60 11.21 -1.71
N ASP A 71 6.22 12.23 -1.10
CA ASP A 71 7.35 12.06 -0.16
C ASP A 71 6.92 11.35 1.13
N VAL A 72 5.81 11.79 1.72
CA VAL A 72 5.25 11.16 2.93
C VAL A 72 4.86 9.71 2.63
N LEU A 73 4.22 9.46 1.49
CA LEU A 73 3.84 8.11 1.09
C LEU A 73 5.05 7.23 0.78
N ALA A 74 6.13 7.78 0.23
CA ALA A 74 7.37 7.04 0.02
C ALA A 74 7.93 6.54 1.36
N VAL A 75 7.99 7.40 2.39
CA VAL A 75 8.41 7.01 3.75
C VAL A 75 7.52 5.90 4.32
N VAL A 76 6.19 6.08 4.24
CA VAL A 76 5.22 5.09 4.75
C VAL A 76 5.38 3.74 4.05
N ILE A 77 5.41 3.73 2.72
CA ILE A 77 5.54 2.49 1.92
C ILE A 77 6.88 1.82 2.20
N GLN A 78 7.96 2.60 2.28
CA GLN A 78 9.31 2.10 2.54
C GLN A 78 9.41 1.43 3.91
N GLN A 79 8.74 1.94 4.93
CA GLN A 79 8.73 1.35 6.27
C GLN A 79 7.81 0.13 6.35
N LEU A 80 6.61 0.21 5.76
CA LEU A 80 5.62 -0.87 5.86
C LEU A 80 6.03 -2.15 5.13
N VAL A 81 6.81 -2.06 4.05
CA VAL A 81 7.28 -3.26 3.33
C VAL A 81 8.28 -4.08 4.18
N ASP A 82 8.92 -3.46 5.17
CA ASP A 82 9.84 -4.15 6.07
C ASP A 82 9.16 -4.88 7.23
N VAL A 83 7.92 -4.50 7.56
CA VAL A 83 7.13 -5.14 8.62
C VAL A 83 6.83 -6.61 8.26
N ASN A 84 6.87 -7.49 9.27
CA ASN A 84 6.62 -8.92 9.14
C ASN A 84 5.59 -9.41 10.19
N PRO A 85 4.44 -9.98 9.78
CA PRO A 85 3.96 -10.10 8.39
C PRO A 85 3.68 -8.74 7.75
N ILE A 86 3.59 -8.68 6.42
CA ILE A 86 3.35 -7.42 5.72
C ILE A 86 1.91 -6.98 6.03
N PRO A 87 1.69 -5.72 6.41
CA PRO A 87 0.36 -5.22 6.75
C PRO A 87 -0.65 -5.45 5.64
N VAL A 88 -1.83 -5.96 5.98
CA VAL A 88 -2.84 -6.40 5.01
C VAL A 88 -3.30 -5.28 4.05
N LEU A 89 -3.24 -4.02 4.48
CA LEU A 89 -3.62 -2.85 3.69
C LEU A 89 -2.47 -2.27 2.83
N PHE A 90 -1.26 -2.80 2.96
CA PHE A 90 -0.06 -2.28 2.30
C PHE A 90 -0.25 -2.08 0.80
N MET A 91 -0.68 -3.11 0.09
CA MET A 91 -0.86 -3.01 -1.37
C MET A 91 -1.99 -2.06 -1.77
N ARG A 92 -3.00 -1.87 -0.92
CA ARG A 92 -4.05 -0.87 -1.18
C ARG A 92 -3.43 0.54 -1.17
N THR A 93 -2.59 0.82 -0.19
CA THR A 93 -1.85 2.09 -0.08
C THR A 93 -0.92 2.30 -1.25
N VAL A 94 -0.15 1.28 -1.67
CA VAL A 94 0.70 1.36 -2.87
C VAL A 94 -0.10 1.67 -4.14
N LEU A 95 -1.21 0.96 -4.36
CA LEU A 95 -2.07 1.16 -5.53
C LEU A 95 -2.73 2.55 -5.55
N GLN A 96 -3.15 3.04 -4.39
CA GLN A 96 -3.75 4.35 -4.25
C GLN A 96 -2.71 5.46 -4.43
N ALA A 97 -1.50 5.31 -3.87
CA ALA A 97 -0.39 6.22 -4.09
C ALA A 97 -0.05 6.36 -5.58
N LEU A 98 0.03 5.24 -6.31
CA LEU A 98 0.24 5.26 -7.77
C LEU A 98 -0.89 5.96 -8.54
N SER A 99 -2.13 5.83 -8.06
CA SER A 99 -3.29 6.46 -8.70
C SER A 99 -3.25 7.98 -8.55
N PHE A 100 -2.71 8.49 -7.44
CA PHE A 100 -2.54 9.92 -7.21
C PHE A 100 -1.23 10.49 -7.76
N TYR A 101 -0.16 9.70 -7.75
CA TYR A 101 1.19 10.12 -8.08
C TYR A 101 1.85 9.13 -9.07
N PRO A 102 1.50 9.18 -10.36
CA PRO A 102 2.08 8.27 -11.38
C PRO A 102 3.60 8.33 -11.49
N LYS A 103 4.23 9.44 -11.06
CA LYS A 103 5.70 9.59 -11.03
C LYS A 103 6.39 8.61 -10.07
N MET A 104 5.64 7.99 -9.15
CA MET A 104 6.19 7.01 -8.19
C MET A 104 6.41 5.62 -8.80
N VAL A 105 6.10 5.38 -10.09
CA VAL A 105 6.23 4.04 -10.71
C VAL A 105 7.62 3.43 -10.48
N GLY A 106 8.70 4.18 -10.69
CA GLY A 106 10.06 3.69 -10.48
C GLY A 106 10.33 3.24 -9.04
N PHE A 107 9.93 4.07 -8.06
CA PHE A 107 10.00 3.72 -6.64
C PHE A 107 9.19 2.45 -6.33
N VAL A 108 7.96 2.36 -6.86
CA VAL A 108 7.10 1.20 -6.63
C VAL A 108 7.66 -0.06 -7.27
N MET A 109 8.36 0.01 -8.40
CA MET A 109 9.03 -1.18 -8.97
C MET A 109 10.07 -1.75 -8.01
N ASN A 110 10.85 -0.89 -7.33
CA ASN A 110 11.79 -1.34 -6.29
C ASN A 110 11.09 -1.98 -5.10
N ILE A 111 9.94 -1.43 -4.68
CA ILE A 111 9.12 -2.01 -3.62
C ILE A 111 8.59 -3.39 -4.04
N LEU A 112 8.06 -3.53 -5.25
CA LEU A 112 7.59 -4.82 -5.75
C LEU A 112 8.72 -5.85 -5.86
N GLN A 113 9.93 -5.44 -6.24
CA GLN A 113 11.10 -6.33 -6.25
C GLN A 113 11.39 -6.89 -4.85
N ARG A 114 11.32 -6.06 -3.81
CA ARG A 114 11.49 -6.51 -2.42
C ARG A 114 10.39 -7.49 -1.99
N LEU A 115 9.16 -7.30 -2.47
CA LEU A 115 8.06 -8.24 -2.22
C LEU A 115 8.32 -9.63 -2.82
N ILE A 116 9.06 -9.72 -3.94
CA ILE A 116 9.49 -11.01 -4.50
C ILE A 116 10.45 -11.70 -3.53
N THR A 117 11.48 -11.00 -3.05
CA THR A 117 12.44 -11.53 -2.08
C THR A 117 11.76 -11.98 -0.78
N LYS A 118 10.75 -11.22 -0.32
CA LYS A 118 9.91 -11.55 0.85
C LYS A 118 8.85 -12.62 0.59
N GLN A 119 8.79 -13.18 -0.63
CA GLN A 119 7.83 -14.21 -1.01
C GLN A 119 6.38 -13.81 -0.76
N ALA A 120 5.99 -12.62 -1.23
CA ALA A 120 4.65 -12.05 -1.02
C ALA A 120 3.49 -12.98 -1.42
N TRP A 121 3.73 -13.96 -2.31
CA TRP A 121 2.79 -15.03 -2.66
C TRP A 121 2.35 -15.92 -1.49
N LYS A 122 3.07 -15.91 -0.36
CA LYS A 122 2.63 -16.57 0.88
C LYS A 122 1.47 -15.85 1.57
N GLN A 123 1.22 -14.59 1.22
CA GLN A 123 0.15 -13.77 1.79
C GLN A 123 -0.83 -13.37 0.69
N VAL A 124 -1.96 -14.10 0.59
CA VAL A 124 -2.93 -14.00 -0.53
C VAL A 124 -3.31 -12.56 -0.88
N ARG A 125 -3.63 -11.73 0.12
CA ARG A 125 -4.06 -10.34 -0.10
C ARG A 125 -2.93 -9.44 -0.62
N ILE A 126 -1.71 -9.64 -0.16
CA ILE A 126 -0.54 -8.91 -0.66
C ILE A 126 -0.24 -9.37 -2.09
N TRP A 127 -0.34 -10.67 -2.36
CA TRP A 127 -0.10 -11.23 -3.68
C TRP A 127 -1.10 -10.76 -4.73
N GLU A 128 -2.39 -10.73 -4.42
CA GLU A 128 -3.41 -10.15 -5.30
C GLU A 128 -3.10 -8.67 -5.61
N GLY A 129 -2.69 -7.92 -4.59
CA GLY A 129 -2.26 -6.54 -4.75
C GLY A 129 -1.02 -6.40 -5.64
N PHE A 130 -0.04 -7.29 -5.49
CA PHE A 130 1.17 -7.35 -6.33
C PHE A 130 0.80 -7.53 -7.81
N ILE A 131 -0.07 -8.49 -8.12
CA ILE A 131 -0.53 -8.73 -9.51
C ILE A 131 -1.25 -7.51 -10.07
N LYS A 132 -2.17 -6.92 -9.28
CA LYS A 132 -2.89 -5.69 -9.66
C LYS A 132 -1.95 -4.52 -9.92
N CYS A 133 -0.88 -4.41 -9.14
CA CYS A 133 0.13 -3.37 -9.33
C CYS A 133 0.91 -3.61 -10.62
N CYS A 134 1.30 -4.85 -10.90
CA CYS A 134 1.95 -5.22 -12.16
C CYS A 134 1.07 -4.89 -13.38
N GLN A 135 -0.23 -5.19 -13.33
CA GLN A 135 -1.19 -4.86 -14.40
C GLN A 135 -1.24 -3.34 -14.69
N LYS A 136 -1.24 -2.51 -13.64
CA LYS A 136 -1.32 -1.05 -13.74
C LYS A 136 -0.05 -0.37 -14.22
N THR A 137 1.10 -1.00 -13.98
CA THR A 137 2.42 -0.39 -14.22
C THR A 137 3.11 -0.89 -15.48
N ARG A 138 2.43 -1.69 -16.30
CA ARG A 138 2.90 -2.07 -17.63
C ARG A 138 3.33 -0.83 -18.45
N PRO A 139 4.43 -0.90 -19.21
CA PRO A 139 5.30 -2.07 -19.39
C PRO A 139 6.37 -2.25 -18.31
N HIS A 140 6.52 -1.30 -17.37
CA HIS A 140 7.58 -1.27 -16.36
C HIS A 140 7.64 -2.52 -15.47
N SER A 141 6.51 -3.20 -15.27
CA SER A 141 6.42 -4.44 -14.49
C SER A 141 6.94 -5.67 -15.21
N PHE A 142 7.18 -5.63 -16.52
CA PHE A 142 7.61 -6.82 -17.27
C PHE A 142 8.96 -7.39 -16.84
N PRO A 143 10.03 -6.60 -16.66
CA PRO A 143 11.29 -7.10 -16.12
C PRO A 143 11.16 -7.71 -14.71
N LEU A 144 10.24 -7.17 -13.91
CA LEU A 144 9.94 -7.69 -12.57
C LEU A 144 9.28 -9.07 -12.64
N LEU A 145 8.34 -9.29 -13.57
CA LEU A 145 7.69 -10.60 -13.74
C LEU A 145 8.69 -11.71 -14.08
N LEU A 146 9.76 -11.38 -14.82
CA LEU A 146 10.82 -12.33 -15.18
C LEU A 146 11.67 -12.78 -13.97
N GLN A 147 11.59 -12.09 -12.83
CA GLN A 147 12.29 -12.46 -11.60
C GLN A 147 11.49 -13.42 -10.71
N LEU A 148 10.21 -13.68 -11.03
CA LEU A 148 9.38 -14.60 -10.28
C LEU A 148 9.80 -16.05 -10.53
N PRO A 149 9.73 -16.94 -9.52
CA PRO A 149 9.91 -18.36 -9.77
C PRO A 149 8.79 -18.90 -10.68
N PRO A 150 9.03 -19.98 -11.45
CA PRO A 150 8.10 -20.50 -12.44
C PRO A 150 6.65 -20.75 -11.95
N PRO A 151 6.40 -21.33 -10.75
CA PRO A 151 5.03 -21.55 -10.30
C PRO A 151 4.29 -20.24 -10.02
N GLN A 152 4.97 -19.22 -9.48
CA GLN A 152 4.37 -17.90 -9.24
C GLN A 152 4.09 -17.18 -10.55
N LEU A 153 5.03 -17.21 -11.51
CA LEU A 153 4.82 -16.61 -12.82
C LEU A 153 3.63 -17.24 -13.55
N LYS A 154 3.51 -18.58 -13.50
CA LYS A 154 2.34 -19.30 -14.03
C LYS A 154 1.05 -18.82 -13.38
N HIS A 155 1.04 -18.66 -12.05
CA HIS A 155 -0.12 -18.16 -11.33
C HIS A 155 -0.48 -16.73 -11.76
N VAL A 156 0.50 -15.83 -11.92
CA VAL A 156 0.26 -14.47 -12.45
C VAL A 156 -0.47 -14.53 -13.79
N PHE A 157 -0.03 -15.38 -14.71
CA PHE A 157 -0.67 -15.50 -16.04
C PHE A 157 -2.05 -16.15 -16.00
N GLN A 158 -2.34 -16.98 -15.00
CA GLN A 158 -3.68 -17.52 -14.79
C GLN A 158 -4.63 -16.45 -14.25
N THR A 159 -4.15 -15.60 -13.33
CA THR A 159 -4.96 -14.53 -12.72
C THR A 159 -5.11 -13.31 -13.64
N ALA A 160 -4.09 -13.00 -14.43
CA ALA A 160 -4.02 -11.83 -15.30
C ALA A 160 -3.40 -12.19 -16.67
N PRO A 161 -4.16 -12.88 -17.56
CA PRO A 161 -3.66 -13.35 -18.86
C PRO A 161 -3.06 -12.25 -19.73
N GLU A 162 -3.55 -11.02 -19.63
CA GLU A 162 -3.06 -9.89 -20.41
C GLU A 162 -1.63 -9.46 -20.02
N LEU A 163 -1.13 -9.86 -18.85
CA LEU A 163 0.27 -9.71 -18.48
C LEU A 163 1.16 -10.64 -19.32
N ARG A 164 0.68 -11.86 -19.63
CA ARG A 164 1.39 -12.82 -20.48
C ARG A 164 1.54 -12.27 -21.90
N ASP A 165 0.43 -11.84 -22.49
CA ASP A 165 0.43 -11.32 -23.86
C ASP A 165 1.26 -10.05 -23.97
N GLY A 166 1.17 -9.17 -22.96
CA GLY A 166 1.98 -7.97 -22.86
C GLY A 166 3.47 -8.26 -22.77
N LEU A 167 3.86 -9.23 -21.93
CA LEU A 167 5.26 -9.64 -21.77
C LEU A 167 5.83 -10.23 -23.06
N ILE A 168 5.09 -11.11 -23.75
CA ILE A 168 5.52 -11.69 -25.03
C ILE A 168 5.75 -10.60 -26.06
N ARG A 169 4.84 -9.64 -26.19
CA ARG A 169 5.01 -8.50 -27.10
C ARG A 169 6.25 -7.67 -26.75
N HIS A 170 6.48 -7.42 -25.46
CA HIS A 170 7.64 -6.66 -24.99
C HIS A 170 8.96 -7.38 -25.30
N LEU A 171 9.05 -8.69 -25.05
CA LEU A 171 10.23 -9.50 -25.39
C LEU A 171 10.52 -9.49 -26.90
N ARG A 172 9.47 -9.61 -27.73
CA ARG A 172 9.61 -9.53 -29.19
C ARG A 172 10.14 -8.17 -29.65
N SER A 173 9.64 -7.07 -29.06
CA SER A 173 10.15 -5.73 -29.41
C SER A 173 11.61 -5.52 -29.02
N MET A 174 12.09 -6.15 -27.94
CA MET A 174 13.50 -6.07 -27.54
C MET A 174 14.40 -6.92 -28.45
N SER A 175 13.93 -8.07 -28.90
CA SER A 175 14.68 -8.95 -29.82
C SER A 175 14.83 -8.38 -31.24
N ILE A 176 13.98 -7.44 -31.65
CA ILE A 176 14.04 -6.78 -32.97
C ILE A 176 14.92 -5.52 -32.92
N ALA A 177 15.20 -4.99 -31.73
CA ALA A 177 16.00 -3.78 -31.53
C ALA A 177 17.51 -4.07 -31.32
N GLN A 178 17.96 -5.30 -31.58
CA GLN A 178 19.36 -5.75 -31.57
C GLN A 178 19.75 -6.20 -32.98
#